data_AF-A0A915JLC2-F1
#
_entry.id   AF-A0A915JLC2-F1
#
_cell.length_a   1.000
_cell.length_b   1.000
_cell.length_c   1.000
_cell.angle_alpha   90.00
_cell.angle_beta   90.00
_cell.angle_gamma   90.00
#
_symmetry.space_group_name_H-M   'P 1'
#
loop_
_entity.id
_entity.type
_entity.pdbx_description
1 polymer ?
#
loop_
_entity_poly.entity_id
_entity_poly.type
_entity_poly.pdbx_seq_one_letter_code
_entity_poly.pdbx_strand_id
1 'polypeptide(L)'
;MKIGKAELRTLKDELVEAKATKTALEKESHQLMLQVHSLQCQVYSKTAPHESDMIKKKLEQDIQAFRREIMPPAKLVIEIERLRKENAYFRKLIAVVQTEVYGARLAAKYLDKELAGRIQQIQLLNREMRGTEHDRLWNQLEAEIHLHRHKTVIRACRGRGKTKSLPAPNGHEFCDLRKQKGVGDVRKVHLHKDVKEGLGISITGGREHGVPILISDIHKGQPADRCRKLYVGDAILSVNGIDLQHVSHTQAVEVLSKQVQMLLTRASS
;
A
#
# COMPACT_ATOMS: atom_id res chain seq x y z
N MET A 1 3.01 18.14 -7.81
CA MET A 1 4.41 18.64 -7.65
C MET A 1 4.64 19.57 -6.45
N LYS A 2 3.63 20.22 -5.84
CA LYS A 2 3.86 21.17 -4.72
C LYS A 2 4.07 20.50 -3.34
N ILE A 3 3.59 19.28 -3.14
CA ILE A 3 3.63 18.59 -1.83
C ILE A 3 5.04 18.05 -1.50
N GLY A 4 5.70 17.38 -2.45
CA GLY A 4 7.08 16.91 -2.26
C GLY A 4 8.10 18.04 -2.05
N LYS A 5 7.81 19.27 -2.50
CA LYS A 5 8.66 20.43 -2.21
C LYS A 5 8.57 20.88 -0.75
N ALA A 6 7.44 20.67 -0.09
CA ALA A 6 7.23 21.05 1.30
C ALA A 6 7.91 20.04 2.24
N GLU A 7 7.73 18.74 2.00
CA GLU A 7 8.37 17.67 2.79
C GLU A 7 9.90 17.66 2.59
N LEU A 8 10.36 17.92 1.38
CA LEU A 8 11.79 18.06 1.09
C LEU A 8 12.36 19.36 1.68
N ARG A 9 11.53 20.37 1.94
CA ARG A 9 11.93 21.56 2.73
C ARG A 9 12.06 21.22 4.20
N THR A 10 11.04 20.60 4.80
CA THR A 10 11.08 20.24 6.22
C THR A 10 12.22 19.28 6.54
N LEU A 11 12.46 18.26 5.70
CA LEU A 11 13.61 17.36 5.87
C LEU A 11 14.96 18.06 5.70
N LYS A 12 15.04 19.07 4.83
CA LYS A 12 16.25 19.89 4.70
C LYS A 12 16.47 20.77 5.92
N ASP A 13 15.40 21.35 6.46
CA ASP A 13 15.46 22.21 7.64
C ASP A 13 15.87 21.38 8.87
N GLU A 14 15.28 20.20 9.06
CA GLU A 14 15.67 19.23 10.11
C GLU A 14 17.12 18.76 9.96
N LEU A 15 17.58 18.49 8.72
CA LEU A 15 18.96 18.11 8.46
C LEU A 15 19.94 19.24 8.79
N VAL A 16 19.58 20.49 8.50
CA VAL A 16 20.39 21.66 8.82
C VAL A 16 20.46 21.86 10.33
N GLU A 17 19.34 21.73 11.03
CA GLU A 17 19.25 21.87 12.48
C GLU A 17 20.04 20.75 13.20
N ALA A 18 19.92 19.51 12.74
CA ALA A 18 20.71 18.38 13.25
C ALA A 18 22.22 18.53 12.98
N LYS A 19 22.61 19.10 11.83
CA LYS A 19 24.02 19.41 11.55
C LYS A 19 24.54 20.53 12.45
N ALA A 20 23.73 21.56 12.69
CA ALA A 20 24.11 22.67 13.56
C ALA A 20 24.32 22.20 15.01
N THR A 21 23.40 21.41 15.57
CA THR A 21 23.53 20.85 16.93
C THR A 21 24.73 19.93 17.05
N LYS A 22 24.98 19.07 16.04
CA LYS A 22 26.19 18.24 15.98
C LYS A 22 27.46 19.09 16.03
N THR A 23 27.56 20.13 15.21
CA THR A 23 28.76 20.99 15.20
C THR A 23 28.95 21.77 16.51
N ALA A 24 27.86 22.13 17.19
CA ALA A 24 27.93 22.78 18.50
C ALA A 24 28.46 21.82 19.58
N LEU A 25 27.94 20.59 19.63
CA LEU A 25 28.40 19.56 20.55
C LEU A 25 29.85 19.13 20.27
N GLU A 26 30.24 19.07 18.99
CA GLU A 26 31.64 18.80 18.61
C GLU A 26 32.58 19.91 19.10
N LYS A 27 32.19 21.18 19.00
CA LYS A 27 32.97 22.31 19.53
C LYS A 27 33.07 22.28 21.04
N GLU A 28 31.97 22.02 21.74
CA GLU A 28 31.95 21.91 23.20
C GLU A 28 32.83 20.75 23.69
N SER A 29 32.77 19.61 23.01
CA SER A 29 33.66 18.47 23.29
C SER A 29 35.14 18.80 23.08
N HIS A 30 35.49 19.52 21.99
CA HIS A 30 36.85 20.00 21.78
C HIS A 30 37.29 20.99 22.86
N GLN A 31 36.41 21.89 23.29
CA GLN A 31 36.71 22.89 24.30
C GLN A 31 36.95 22.24 25.68
N LEU A 32 36.12 21.28 26.06
CA LEU A 32 36.32 20.48 27.27
C LEU A 32 37.63 19.66 27.21
N MET A 33 37.96 19.08 26.05
CA MET A 33 39.23 18.38 25.85
C MET A 33 40.44 19.30 26.08
N LEU A 34 40.41 20.52 25.52
CA LEU A 34 41.45 21.52 25.71
C LEU A 34 41.55 21.97 27.17
N GLN A 35 40.42 22.10 27.86
CA GLN A 35 40.36 22.50 29.26
C GLN A 35 40.95 21.41 30.18
N VAL A 36 40.62 20.15 29.92
CA VAL A 36 41.24 18.99 30.58
C VAL A 36 42.74 18.98 30.32
N HIS A 37 43.17 19.16 29.07
CA HIS A 37 44.59 19.17 28.72
C HIS A 37 45.36 20.29 29.42
N SER A 38 44.81 21.50 29.48
CA SER A 38 45.37 22.65 30.21
C SER A 38 45.55 22.36 31.70
N LEU A 39 44.51 21.85 32.35
CA LEU A 39 44.55 21.50 33.77
C LEU A 39 45.55 20.38 34.04
N GLN A 40 45.61 19.40 33.14
CA GLN A 40 46.52 18.27 33.20
C GLN A 40 47.97 18.74 33.05
N CYS A 41 48.28 19.67 32.14
CA CYS A 41 49.60 20.28 32.02
C CYS A 41 49.99 21.11 33.26
N GLN A 42 49.05 21.81 33.90
CA GLN A 42 49.30 22.52 35.17
C GLN A 42 49.59 21.59 36.35
N VAL A 43 49.01 20.39 36.34
CA VAL A 43 49.29 19.35 37.35
C VAL A 43 50.66 18.71 37.07
N TYR A 44 50.96 18.38 35.81
CA TYR A 44 52.23 17.74 35.42
C TYR A 44 53.45 18.63 35.51
N SER A 45 53.32 19.95 35.31
CA SER A 45 54.45 20.87 35.53
C SER A 45 54.97 20.82 36.97
N LYS A 46 54.20 20.25 37.90
CA LYS A 46 54.57 20.04 39.31
C LYS A 46 55.14 18.65 39.61
N THR A 47 55.06 17.68 38.70
CA THR A 47 55.46 16.27 38.94
C THR A 47 56.07 15.63 37.69
N ALA A 48 57.41 15.63 37.63
CA ALA A 48 58.36 14.85 36.82
C ALA A 48 57.98 14.23 35.43
N PRO A 49 58.88 14.31 34.41
CA PRO A 49 58.57 13.97 33.02
C PRO A 49 58.34 12.48 32.68
N HIS A 50 58.93 11.52 33.41
CA HIS A 50 58.84 10.09 33.05
C HIS A 50 57.55 9.39 33.54
N GLU A 51 56.94 9.91 34.62
CA GLU A 51 55.63 9.44 35.10
C GLU A 51 54.49 10.00 34.22
N SER A 52 54.71 11.17 33.62
CA SER A 52 53.72 11.86 32.79
C SER A 52 53.27 11.06 31.57
N ASP A 53 54.20 10.37 30.89
CA ASP A 53 53.87 9.58 29.69
C ASP A 53 53.16 8.25 30.04
N MET A 54 53.52 7.63 31.17
CA MET A 54 52.81 6.45 31.65
C MET A 54 51.38 6.77 32.06
N ILE A 55 51.18 7.90 32.74
CA ILE A 55 49.86 8.32 33.17
C ILE A 55 49.02 8.81 31.98
N LYS A 56 49.60 9.49 30.98
CA LYS A 56 48.92 9.78 29.70
C LYS A 56 48.41 8.52 29.02
N LYS A 57 49.26 7.50 28.89
CA LYS A 57 48.90 6.24 28.23
C LYS A 57 47.79 5.49 29.00
N LYS A 58 47.82 5.56 30.33
CA LYS A 58 46.76 5.02 31.20
C LYS A 58 45.43 5.76 31.00
N LEU A 59 45.45 7.09 31.00
CA LEU A 59 44.26 7.92 30.75
C LEU A 59 43.70 7.74 29.34
N GLU A 60 44.54 7.60 28.32
CA GLU A 60 44.07 7.30 26.96
C GLU A 60 43.38 5.94 26.87
N GLN A 61 43.91 4.93 27.57
CA GLN A 61 43.27 3.62 27.67
C GLN A 61 41.94 3.68 28.42
N ASP A 62 41.87 4.42 29.54
CA ASP A 62 40.67 4.58 30.34
C ASP A 62 39.59 5.37 29.58
N ILE A 63 39.97 6.44 28.87
CA ILE A 63 39.09 7.21 27.99
C ILE A 63 38.58 6.34 26.83
N GLN A 64 39.42 5.49 26.24
CA GLN A 64 38.99 4.57 25.18
C GLN A 64 38.08 3.47 25.72
N ALA A 65 38.33 2.93 26.90
CA ALA A 65 37.46 1.96 27.56
C ALA A 65 36.09 2.57 27.85
N PHE A 66 36.06 3.76 28.45
CA PHE A 66 34.83 4.50 28.73
C PHE A 66 34.04 4.85 27.47
N ARG A 67 34.73 5.29 26.40
CA ARG A 67 34.10 5.50 25.08
C ARG A 67 33.49 4.23 24.50
N ARG A 68 34.16 3.07 24.67
CA ARG A 68 33.64 1.78 24.21
C ARG A 68 32.46 1.29 25.03
N GLU A 69 32.37 1.65 26.30
CA GLU A 69 31.23 1.33 27.16
C GLU A 69 30.02 2.23 26.89
N ILE A 70 30.21 3.52 26.65
CA ILE A 70 29.11 4.49 26.48
C ILE A 70 28.54 4.55 25.05
N MET A 71 29.36 4.36 24.02
CA MET A 71 28.90 4.48 22.63
C MET A 71 27.83 3.45 22.23
N PRO A 72 27.95 2.15 22.55
CA PRO A 72 26.93 1.15 22.22
C PRO A 72 25.54 1.46 22.82
N PRO A 73 25.39 1.75 24.13
CA PRO A 73 24.09 2.07 24.70
C PRO A 73 23.53 3.40 24.17
N ALA A 74 24.38 4.43 23.93
CA ALA A 74 23.93 5.68 23.32
C ALA A 74 23.36 5.46 21.91
N LYS A 75 24.00 4.62 21.09
CA LYS A 75 23.47 4.24 19.77
C LYS A 75 22.14 3.49 19.86
N LEU A 76 22.02 2.56 20.81
CA LEU A 76 20.78 1.81 21.05
C LEU A 76 19.64 2.72 21.50
N VAL A 77 19.89 3.71 22.36
CA VAL A 77 18.89 4.68 22.82
C VAL A 77 18.34 5.51 21.64
N ILE A 78 19.23 6.03 20.77
CA ILE A 78 18.83 6.78 19.58
C ILE A 78 17.99 5.91 18.63
N GLU A 79 18.38 4.65 18.44
CA GLU A 79 17.65 3.72 17.59
C GLU A 79 16.27 3.37 18.16
N ILE A 80 16.17 3.17 19.47
CA ILE A 80 14.89 2.96 20.16
C ILE A 80 13.97 4.18 19.99
N GLU A 81 14.50 5.40 20.11
CA GLU A 81 13.71 6.62 19.88
C GLU A 81 13.24 6.74 18.43
N ARG A 82 14.09 6.41 17.46
CA ARG A 82 13.71 6.34 16.04
C ARG A 82 12.56 5.36 15.82
N LEU A 83 12.71 4.13 16.32
CA LEU A 83 11.70 3.08 16.21
C LEU A 83 10.39 3.45 16.95
N ARG A 84 10.47 4.19 18.06
CA ARG A 84 9.28 4.71 18.75
C ARG A 84 8.54 5.75 17.92
N LYS A 85 9.27 6.68 17.29
CA LYS A 85 8.68 7.69 16.38
C LYS A 85 8.02 7.03 15.16
N GLU A 86 8.68 6.03 14.57
CA GLU A 86 8.12 5.25 13.46
C GLU A 86 6.87 4.47 13.88
N ASN A 87 6.90 3.81 15.04
CA ASN A 87 5.72 3.13 15.57
C ASN A 87 4.55 4.08 15.83
N ALA A 88 4.81 5.27 16.37
CA ALA A 88 3.78 6.29 16.57
C ALA A 88 3.18 6.76 15.23
N TYR A 89 4.03 6.93 14.22
CA TYR A 89 3.61 7.27 12.86
C TYR A 89 2.73 6.17 12.24
N PHE A 90 3.14 4.90 12.29
CA PHE A 90 2.34 3.79 11.78
C PHE A 90 1.00 3.64 12.49
N ARG A 91 0.96 3.81 13.81
CA ARG A 91 -0.31 3.79 14.59
C ARG A 91 -1.27 4.89 14.12
N LYS A 92 -0.76 6.09 13.80
CA LYS A 92 -1.57 7.19 13.27
C LYS A 92 -2.10 6.89 11.86
N LEU A 93 -1.30 6.28 10.99
CA LEU A 93 -1.73 5.81 9.67
C LEU A 93 -2.82 4.75 9.77
N ILE A 94 -2.63 3.74 10.62
CA ILE A 94 -3.61 2.68 10.85
C ILE A 94 -4.95 3.29 11.30
N ALA A 95 -4.93 4.25 12.23
CA ALA A 95 -6.14 4.92 12.68
C ALA A 95 -6.87 5.65 11.54
N VAL A 96 -6.16 6.34 10.66
CA VAL A 96 -6.77 7.01 9.50
C VAL A 96 -7.41 5.99 8.55
N VAL A 97 -6.67 4.95 8.16
CA VAL A 97 -7.17 3.91 7.25
C VAL A 97 -8.39 3.19 7.88
N GLN A 98 -8.36 2.91 9.18
CA GLN A 98 -9.51 2.32 9.88
C GLN A 98 -10.75 3.21 9.80
N THR A 99 -10.62 4.54 9.96
CA THR A 99 -11.77 5.44 9.83
C THR A 99 -12.31 5.52 8.39
N GLU A 100 -11.44 5.40 7.40
CA GLU A 100 -11.84 5.37 5.98
C GLU A 100 -12.57 4.08 5.63
N VAL A 101 -12.00 2.93 6.00
CA VAL A 101 -12.59 1.60 5.79
C VAL A 101 -13.93 1.49 6.52
N TYR A 102 -14.00 1.96 7.77
CA TYR A 102 -15.25 1.96 8.52
C TYR A 102 -16.34 2.80 7.84
N GLY A 103 -15.98 3.99 7.35
CA GLY A 103 -16.89 4.86 6.62
C GLY A 103 -17.39 4.26 5.31
N ALA A 104 -16.50 3.63 4.54
CA ALA A 104 -16.86 2.93 3.32
C ALA A 104 -17.79 1.73 3.61
N ARG A 105 -17.51 0.96 4.66
CA ARG A 105 -18.33 -0.18 5.08
C ARG A 105 -19.74 0.25 5.50
N LEU A 106 -19.86 1.38 6.20
CA LEU A 106 -21.16 1.91 6.60
C LEU A 106 -21.97 2.39 5.39
N ALA A 107 -21.33 3.09 4.45
CA ALA A 107 -21.97 3.53 3.20
C ALA A 107 -22.47 2.34 2.36
N ALA A 108 -21.67 1.28 2.24
CA ALA A 108 -22.07 0.04 1.57
C ALA A 108 -23.31 -0.59 2.25
N LYS A 109 -23.30 -0.71 3.59
CA LYS A 109 -24.42 -1.27 4.35
C LYS A 109 -25.72 -0.46 4.22
N TYR A 110 -25.63 0.86 4.17
CA TYR A 110 -26.80 1.72 3.95
C TYR A 110 -27.39 1.51 2.57
N LEU A 111 -26.53 1.49 1.55
CA LEU A 111 -26.94 1.25 0.18
C LEU A 111 -27.59 -0.13 0.02
N ASP A 112 -27.06 -1.18 0.66
CA ASP A 112 -27.68 -2.52 0.64
C ASP A 112 -29.12 -2.51 1.17
N LYS A 113 -29.42 -1.70 2.18
CA LYS A 113 -30.79 -1.53 2.71
C LYS A 113 -31.69 -0.77 1.75
N GLU A 114 -31.21 0.34 1.16
CA GLU A 114 -31.98 1.08 0.17
C GLU A 114 -32.30 0.22 -1.06
N LEU A 115 -31.32 -0.55 -1.52
CA LEU A 115 -31.45 -1.47 -2.64
C LEU A 115 -32.46 -2.58 -2.36
N ALA A 116 -32.39 -3.21 -1.18
CA ALA A 116 -33.39 -4.19 -0.77
C ALA A 116 -34.81 -3.60 -0.75
N GLY A 117 -34.98 -2.37 -0.27
CA GLY A 117 -36.26 -1.67 -0.29
C GLY A 117 -36.78 -1.37 -1.70
N ARG A 118 -35.90 -0.92 -2.61
CA ARG A 118 -36.25 -0.69 -4.03
C ARG A 118 -36.63 -1.99 -4.73
N ILE A 119 -35.88 -3.06 -4.49
CA ILE A 119 -36.19 -4.40 -5.01
C ILE A 119 -37.58 -4.84 -4.54
N GLN A 120 -37.89 -4.70 -3.25
CA GLN A 120 -39.22 -5.05 -2.72
C GLN A 120 -40.33 -4.20 -3.36
N GLN A 121 -40.14 -2.89 -3.52
CA GLN A 121 -41.11 -2.03 -4.21
C GLN A 121 -41.36 -2.47 -5.65
N ILE A 122 -40.29 -2.81 -6.38
CA ILE A 122 -40.41 -3.31 -7.75
C ILE A 122 -41.14 -4.64 -7.76
N GLN A 123 -40.79 -5.61 -6.92
CA GLN A 123 -41.50 -6.89 -6.82
C GLN A 123 -43.00 -6.73 -6.50
N LEU A 124 -43.35 -5.73 -5.69
CA LEU A 124 -44.75 -5.41 -5.36
C LEU A 124 -45.49 -4.77 -6.55
N LEU A 125 -44.83 -3.90 -7.31
CA LEU A 125 -45.37 -3.29 -8.55
C LEU A 125 -45.46 -4.31 -9.69
N ASN A 126 -44.57 -5.31 -9.72
CA ASN A 126 -44.39 -6.24 -10.83
C ASN A 126 -45.22 -7.54 -10.69
N ARG A 127 -46.26 -7.56 -9.84
CA ARG A 127 -47.07 -8.75 -9.54
C ARG A 127 -47.76 -9.38 -10.76
N GLU A 128 -47.87 -8.65 -11.88
CA GLU A 128 -48.52 -9.09 -13.11
C GLU A 128 -47.54 -9.54 -14.21
N MET A 129 -46.26 -9.18 -14.12
CA MET A 129 -45.24 -9.55 -15.10
C MET A 129 -44.73 -10.97 -14.81
N ARG A 130 -44.96 -11.93 -15.73
CA ARG A 130 -44.48 -13.31 -15.61
C ARG A 130 -43.63 -13.71 -16.82
N GLY A 131 -42.66 -14.59 -16.58
CA GLY A 131 -41.82 -15.17 -17.64
C GLY A 131 -40.62 -14.30 -18.01
N THR A 132 -40.14 -14.43 -19.24
CA THR A 132 -38.85 -13.89 -19.71
C THR A 132 -38.69 -12.37 -19.60
N GLU A 133 -39.79 -11.62 -19.57
CA GLU A 133 -39.75 -10.15 -19.41
C GLU A 133 -39.44 -9.73 -17.98
N HIS A 134 -39.93 -10.50 -16.99
CA HIS A 134 -39.56 -10.33 -15.59
C HIS A 134 -38.05 -10.55 -15.40
N ASP A 135 -37.51 -11.63 -15.96
CA ASP A 135 -36.10 -11.98 -15.79
C ASP A 135 -35.16 -10.97 -16.46
N ARG A 136 -35.53 -10.44 -17.64
CA ARG A 136 -34.75 -9.38 -18.30
C ARG A 136 -34.73 -8.10 -17.46
N LEU A 137 -35.88 -7.66 -16.98
CA LEU A 137 -35.98 -6.46 -16.14
C LEU A 137 -35.23 -6.65 -14.81
N TRP A 138 -35.34 -7.84 -14.22
CA TRP A 138 -34.64 -8.21 -13.00
C TRP A 138 -33.11 -8.17 -13.17
N ASN A 139 -32.59 -8.80 -14.23
CA ASN A 139 -31.16 -8.79 -14.54
C ASN A 139 -30.64 -7.37 -14.83
N GLN A 140 -31.45 -6.54 -15.50
CA GLN A 140 -31.10 -5.14 -15.76
C GLN A 140 -31.04 -4.32 -14.47
N LEU A 141 -32.02 -4.49 -13.58
CA LEU A 141 -32.03 -3.87 -12.26
C LEU A 141 -30.83 -4.33 -11.42
N GLU A 142 -30.57 -5.63 -11.36
CA GLU A 142 -29.43 -6.17 -10.62
C GLU A 142 -28.10 -5.58 -11.12
N ALA A 143 -27.93 -5.45 -12.45
CA ALA A 143 -26.77 -4.79 -13.04
C ALA A 143 -26.67 -3.29 -12.67
N GLU A 144 -27.76 -2.54 -12.71
CA GLU A 144 -27.80 -1.12 -12.29
C GLU A 144 -27.47 -0.95 -10.81
N ILE A 145 -27.94 -1.88 -9.98
CA ILE A 145 -27.66 -1.94 -8.55
C ILE A 145 -26.17 -2.15 -8.28
N HIS A 146 -25.56 -3.13 -8.95
CA HIS A 146 -24.12 -3.37 -8.86
C HIS A 146 -23.30 -2.16 -9.32
N LEU A 147 -23.74 -1.49 -10.39
CA LEU A 147 -23.11 -0.26 -10.88
C LEU A 147 -23.23 0.88 -9.86
N HIS A 148 -24.39 1.07 -9.22
CA HIS A 148 -24.59 2.08 -8.18
C HIS A 148 -23.76 1.79 -6.92
N ARG A 149 -23.64 0.51 -6.52
CA ARG A 149 -22.73 0.08 -5.44
C ARG A 149 -21.30 0.46 -5.75
N HIS A 150 -20.81 0.08 -6.93
CA HIS A 150 -19.45 0.37 -7.35
C HIS A 150 -19.17 1.88 -7.42
N LYS A 151 -20.08 2.67 -8.02
CA LYS A 151 -19.97 4.14 -8.08
C LYS A 151 -19.99 4.79 -6.70
N THR A 152 -20.80 4.30 -5.77
CA THR A 152 -20.94 4.86 -4.42
C THR A 152 -19.69 4.60 -3.59
N VAL A 153 -19.15 3.37 -3.64
CA VAL A 153 -17.88 3.04 -2.97
C VAL A 153 -16.76 3.90 -3.53
N ILE A 154 -16.65 4.02 -4.87
CA ILE A 154 -15.66 4.89 -5.51
C ILE A 154 -15.83 6.36 -5.07
N ARG A 155 -17.07 6.85 -4.97
CA ARG A 155 -17.36 8.23 -4.55
C ARG A 155 -17.06 8.46 -3.06
N ALA A 156 -17.32 7.49 -2.20
CA ALA A 156 -16.97 7.54 -0.78
C ALA A 156 -15.45 7.55 -0.59
N CYS A 157 -14.72 6.76 -1.38
CA CYS A 157 -13.26 6.74 -1.39
C CYS A 157 -12.64 8.01 -2.01
N ARG A 158 -13.31 8.65 -2.99
CA ARG A 158 -12.83 9.87 -3.66
C ARG A 158 -13.25 11.18 -2.96
N GLY A 159 -14.36 11.18 -2.24
CA GLY A 159 -15.01 12.38 -1.67
C GLY A 159 -14.33 12.97 -0.43
N ARG A 160 -13.36 12.26 0.18
CA ARG A 160 -12.67 12.72 1.41
C ARG A 160 -11.37 13.49 1.14
N GLY A 161 -11.29 14.23 0.03
CA GLY A 161 -10.11 15.03 -0.33
C GLY A 161 -9.79 16.23 0.57
N LYS A 162 -10.45 16.41 1.72
CA LYS A 162 -10.25 17.54 2.64
C LYS A 162 -9.76 17.18 4.04
N THR A 163 -9.76 15.91 4.45
CA THR A 163 -9.05 15.49 5.66
C THR A 163 -7.56 15.39 5.33
N LYS A 164 -6.69 16.01 6.14
CA LYS A 164 -5.23 16.03 5.96
C LYS A 164 -4.72 14.63 5.60
N SER A 165 -4.51 14.37 4.30
CA SER A 165 -3.97 13.11 3.80
C SER A 165 -2.56 12.99 4.34
N LEU A 166 -2.31 11.98 5.17
CA LEU A 166 -0.94 11.57 5.43
C LEU A 166 -0.32 11.10 4.10
N PRO A 167 0.99 11.31 3.88
CA PRO A 167 1.65 10.80 2.70
C PRO A 167 1.50 9.28 2.62
N ALA A 168 1.39 8.77 1.41
CA ALA A 168 1.30 7.34 1.16
C ALA A 168 2.54 6.63 1.74
N PRO A 169 2.40 5.41 2.28
CA PRO A 169 3.54 4.61 2.71
C PRO A 169 4.56 4.47 1.57
N ASN A 170 5.86 4.52 1.89
CA ASN A 170 6.91 4.25 0.90
C ASN A 170 6.68 2.86 0.27
N GLY A 171 6.60 2.81 -1.06
CA GLY A 171 6.24 1.62 -1.83
C GLY A 171 4.79 1.53 -2.30
N HIS A 172 3.93 2.48 -1.93
CA HIS A 172 2.55 2.59 -2.42
C HIS A 172 2.35 3.87 -3.25
N GLU A 173 2.64 3.80 -4.54
CA GLU A 173 2.42 4.86 -5.55
C GLU A 173 0.92 4.99 -5.91
N PHE A 174 0.08 5.52 -5.00
CA PHE A 174 -1.35 5.76 -5.29
C PHE A 174 -1.60 6.77 -6.42
N CYS A 175 -0.58 7.52 -6.83
CA CYS A 175 -0.66 8.48 -7.93
C CYS A 175 -0.77 7.78 -9.30
N ASP A 176 -0.13 6.63 -9.46
CA ASP A 176 -0.16 5.85 -10.71
C ASP A 176 -1.47 5.07 -10.86
N LEU A 177 -2.02 4.56 -9.75
CA LEU A 177 -3.36 3.96 -9.70
C LEU A 177 -4.47 4.92 -10.14
N ARG A 178 -4.30 6.23 -9.90
CA ARG A 178 -5.24 7.29 -10.32
C ARG A 178 -5.19 7.55 -11.83
N LYS A 179 -4.04 7.40 -12.47
CA LYS A 179 -3.89 7.50 -13.94
C LYS A 179 -4.39 6.24 -14.64
N GLN A 180 -4.28 5.09 -13.99
CA GLN A 180 -4.68 3.78 -14.51
C GLN A 180 -6.16 3.41 -14.26
N LYS A 181 -7.03 4.32 -13.81
CA LYS A 181 -8.45 4.02 -13.52
C LYS A 181 -8.67 2.81 -12.58
N GLY A 182 -7.75 2.51 -11.66
CA GLY A 182 -7.86 1.37 -10.74
C GLY A 182 -7.42 0.01 -11.31
N VAL A 183 -6.68 0.02 -12.42
CA VAL A 183 -6.09 -1.14 -13.09
C VAL A 183 -4.61 -1.15 -12.72
N GLY A 184 -4.20 -1.82 -11.64
CA GLY A 184 -2.78 -1.89 -11.26
C GLY A 184 -2.00 -2.90 -12.09
N ASP A 185 -0.85 -3.37 -11.59
CA ASP A 185 0.22 -3.88 -12.46
C ASP A 185 -0.20 -4.98 -13.43
N VAL A 186 0.19 -4.77 -14.69
CA VAL A 186 -0.16 -5.63 -15.79
C VAL A 186 0.81 -6.81 -15.91
N ARG A 187 0.29 -8.04 -15.83
CA ARG A 187 1.12 -9.26 -15.92
C ARG A 187 0.64 -10.23 -17.00
N LYS A 188 1.60 -10.88 -17.67
CA LYS A 188 1.36 -11.95 -18.64
C LYS A 188 1.35 -13.32 -17.96
N VAL A 189 0.24 -14.05 -18.04
CA VAL A 189 0.11 -15.41 -17.51
C VAL A 189 -0.05 -16.40 -18.65
N HIS A 190 0.73 -17.47 -18.63
CA HIS A 190 0.64 -18.57 -19.59
C HIS A 190 -0.06 -19.74 -18.93
N LEU A 191 -1.22 -20.12 -19.47
CA LEU A 191 -2.00 -21.25 -19.00
C LEU A 191 -2.00 -22.35 -20.07
N HIS A 192 -1.71 -23.57 -19.65
CA HIS A 192 -1.78 -24.77 -20.49
C HIS A 192 -2.92 -25.65 -19.97
N LYS A 193 -3.79 -26.10 -20.88
CA LYS A 193 -4.86 -27.04 -20.58
C LYS A 193 -4.83 -28.20 -21.57
N ASP A 194 -5.28 -29.36 -21.13
CA ASP A 194 -5.55 -30.51 -21.99
C ASP A 194 -6.80 -30.29 -22.86
N VAL A 195 -6.89 -31.03 -23.96
CA VAL A 195 -7.98 -30.91 -24.94
C VAL A 195 -9.35 -31.18 -24.32
N LYS A 196 -9.41 -32.03 -23.29
CA LYS A 196 -10.64 -32.43 -22.59
C LYS A 196 -10.93 -31.65 -21.31
N GLU A 197 -10.00 -30.83 -20.82
CA GLU A 197 -10.20 -30.07 -19.58
C GLU A 197 -10.54 -28.59 -19.85
N GLY A 198 -11.37 -28.02 -18.98
CA GLY A 198 -11.70 -26.60 -18.98
C GLY A 198 -10.56 -25.77 -18.37
N LEU A 199 -10.66 -24.46 -18.49
CA LEU A 199 -9.67 -23.54 -17.91
C LEU A 199 -9.68 -23.56 -16.37
N GLY A 200 -10.83 -23.91 -15.77
CA GLY A 200 -10.99 -23.93 -14.32
C GLY A 200 -11.25 -22.56 -13.71
N ILE A 201 -11.73 -21.59 -14.48
CA ILE A 201 -12.12 -20.27 -13.99
C ILE A 201 -13.60 -20.02 -14.24
N SER A 202 -14.22 -19.30 -13.32
CA SER A 202 -15.52 -18.66 -13.51
C SER A 202 -15.29 -17.18 -13.77
N ILE A 203 -16.03 -16.60 -14.72
CA ILE A 203 -15.91 -15.18 -15.06
C ILE A 203 -17.21 -14.43 -14.77
N THR A 204 -17.09 -13.12 -14.53
CA THR A 204 -18.21 -12.18 -14.38
C THR A 204 -17.87 -10.86 -15.08
N GLY A 205 -18.86 -9.99 -15.25
CA GLY A 205 -18.71 -8.71 -15.92
C GLY A 205 -18.81 -8.78 -17.44
N GLY A 206 -18.49 -7.68 -18.13
CA GLY A 206 -18.75 -7.48 -19.55
C GLY A 206 -19.18 -6.04 -19.85
N ARG A 207 -19.10 -5.63 -21.12
CA ARG A 207 -19.50 -4.29 -21.58
C ARG A 207 -20.92 -3.91 -21.12
N GLU A 208 -21.85 -4.84 -21.20
CA GLU A 208 -23.25 -4.71 -20.78
C GLU A 208 -23.41 -4.41 -19.28
N HIS A 209 -22.45 -4.84 -18.46
CA HIS A 209 -22.44 -4.61 -17.02
C HIS A 209 -21.57 -3.40 -16.63
N GLY A 210 -20.93 -2.74 -17.60
CA GLY A 210 -20.05 -1.58 -17.36
C GLY A 210 -18.81 -1.90 -16.53
N VAL A 211 -18.47 -3.19 -16.41
CA VAL A 211 -17.31 -3.71 -15.67
C VAL A 211 -16.48 -4.59 -16.60
N PRO A 212 -15.14 -4.61 -16.47
CA PRO A 212 -14.29 -5.49 -17.27
C PRO A 212 -14.60 -6.96 -16.96
N ILE A 213 -14.12 -7.87 -17.81
CA ILE A 213 -14.20 -9.31 -17.55
C ILE A 213 -13.31 -9.65 -16.36
N LEU A 214 -13.90 -10.20 -15.30
CA LEU A 214 -13.26 -10.50 -14.02
C LEU A 214 -13.34 -11.98 -13.70
N ILE A 215 -12.34 -12.53 -13.02
CA ILE A 215 -12.37 -13.90 -12.48
C ILE A 215 -13.20 -13.89 -11.20
N SER A 216 -14.33 -14.60 -11.18
CA SER A 216 -15.20 -14.72 -10.00
C SER A 216 -14.85 -15.91 -9.12
N ASP A 217 -14.32 -16.99 -9.69
CA ASP A 217 -13.90 -18.18 -8.94
C ASP A 217 -12.80 -18.96 -9.67
N ILE A 218 -12.02 -19.74 -8.93
CA ILE A 218 -10.97 -20.63 -9.45
C ILE A 218 -11.20 -22.04 -8.88
N HIS A 219 -11.46 -22.99 -9.77
CA HIS A 219 -11.74 -24.38 -9.42
C HIS A 219 -10.46 -25.12 -9.03
N LYS A 220 -10.46 -25.72 -7.83
CA LYS A 220 -9.31 -26.48 -7.30
C LYS A 220 -8.91 -27.64 -8.21
N GLY A 221 -7.61 -27.84 -8.41
CA GLY A 221 -7.04 -28.92 -9.22
C GLY A 221 -7.14 -28.73 -10.73
N GLN A 222 -7.82 -27.68 -11.20
CA GLN A 222 -7.93 -27.33 -12.62
C GLN A 222 -6.74 -26.48 -13.09
N PRO A 223 -6.52 -26.30 -14.41
CA PRO A 223 -5.38 -25.56 -14.95
C PRO A 223 -5.10 -24.20 -14.31
N ALA A 224 -6.14 -23.41 -14.04
CA ALA A 224 -6.02 -22.09 -13.40
C ALA A 224 -5.45 -22.16 -11.97
N ASP A 225 -5.88 -23.14 -11.18
CA ASP A 225 -5.37 -23.39 -9.84
C ASP A 225 -3.93 -23.92 -9.88
N ARG A 226 -3.65 -24.87 -10.78
CA ARG A 226 -2.29 -25.44 -10.97
C ARG A 226 -1.27 -24.39 -11.39
N CYS A 227 -1.69 -23.39 -12.16
CA CYS A 227 -0.83 -22.29 -12.59
C CYS A 227 -0.41 -21.39 -11.42
N ARG A 228 -1.23 -21.26 -10.36
CA ARG A 228 -1.04 -20.39 -9.18
C ARG A 228 -0.69 -18.93 -9.50
N LYS A 229 -0.98 -18.50 -10.72
CA LYS A 229 -0.71 -17.14 -11.24
C LYS A 229 -1.99 -16.39 -11.57
N LEU A 230 -3.15 -16.94 -11.22
CA LEU A 230 -4.46 -16.30 -11.34
C LEU A 230 -5.10 -16.25 -9.96
N TYR A 231 -5.81 -15.17 -9.68
CA TYR A 231 -6.55 -14.99 -8.44
C TYR A 231 -7.98 -14.53 -8.74
N VAL A 232 -8.90 -14.86 -7.83
CA VAL A 232 -10.25 -14.31 -7.83
C VAL A 232 -10.16 -12.78 -7.70
N GLY A 233 -10.89 -12.06 -8.55
CA GLY A 233 -10.86 -10.61 -8.68
C GLY A 233 -9.90 -10.09 -9.76
N ASP A 234 -9.07 -10.93 -10.38
CA ASP A 234 -8.22 -10.51 -11.49
C ASP A 234 -9.08 -10.09 -12.70
N ALA A 235 -8.76 -8.94 -13.32
CA ALA A 235 -9.36 -8.50 -14.57
C ALA A 235 -8.61 -9.06 -15.78
N ILE A 236 -9.34 -9.66 -16.71
CA ILE A 236 -8.83 -10.19 -17.97
C ILE A 236 -8.90 -9.07 -19.03
N LEU A 237 -7.75 -8.54 -19.42
CA LEU A 237 -7.68 -7.47 -20.42
C LEU A 237 -7.61 -8.04 -21.84
N SER A 238 -6.81 -9.08 -22.05
CA SER A 238 -6.68 -9.74 -23.34
C SER A 238 -6.30 -11.20 -23.20
N VAL A 239 -6.66 -11.98 -24.22
CA VAL A 239 -6.39 -13.42 -24.34
C VAL A 239 -5.83 -13.68 -25.72
N ASN A 240 -4.59 -14.18 -25.81
CA ASN A 240 -3.93 -14.52 -27.08
C ASN A 240 -3.96 -13.38 -28.12
N GLY A 241 -3.86 -12.13 -27.67
CA GLY A 241 -3.93 -10.95 -28.53
C GLY A 241 -5.34 -10.45 -28.85
N ILE A 242 -6.39 -11.16 -28.41
CA ILE A 242 -7.78 -10.69 -28.49
C ILE A 242 -8.06 -9.80 -27.29
N ASP A 243 -8.42 -8.54 -27.53
CA ASP A 243 -8.80 -7.59 -26.48
C ASP A 243 -10.21 -7.92 -25.94
N LEU A 244 -10.34 -7.95 -24.61
CA LEU A 244 -11.57 -8.28 -23.89
C LEU A 244 -12.11 -7.09 -23.07
N GLN A 245 -11.42 -5.95 -23.06
CA GLN A 245 -11.80 -4.78 -22.27
C GLN A 245 -13.18 -4.19 -22.61
N HIS A 246 -13.61 -4.35 -23.85
CA HIS A 246 -14.87 -3.84 -24.35
C HIS A 246 -15.73 -4.95 -24.94
N VAL A 247 -15.61 -6.19 -24.47
CA VAL A 247 -16.35 -7.32 -25.03
C VAL A 247 -17.56 -7.65 -24.15
N SER A 248 -18.65 -8.18 -24.73
CA SER A 248 -19.78 -8.63 -23.92
C SER A 248 -19.41 -9.88 -23.11
N HIS A 249 -20.14 -10.16 -22.03
CA HIS A 249 -19.95 -11.36 -21.22
C HIS A 249 -19.98 -12.63 -22.08
N THR A 250 -21.00 -12.73 -22.94
CA THR A 250 -21.20 -13.86 -23.86
C THR A 250 -20.04 -14.04 -24.83
N GLN A 251 -19.60 -12.95 -25.46
CA GLN A 251 -18.46 -12.99 -26.38
C GLN A 251 -17.14 -13.34 -25.65
N ALA A 252 -16.95 -12.87 -24.42
CA ALA A 252 -15.78 -13.22 -23.62
C ALA A 252 -15.76 -14.72 -23.29
N VAL A 253 -16.92 -15.31 -22.93
CA VAL A 253 -17.05 -16.77 -22.71
C VAL A 253 -16.71 -17.55 -23.98
N GLU A 254 -17.20 -17.11 -25.14
CA GLU A 254 -16.86 -17.75 -26.42
C GLU A 254 -15.37 -17.67 -26.73
N VAL A 255 -14.74 -16.51 -26.52
CA VAL A 255 -13.31 -16.34 -26.77
C VAL A 255 -12.51 -17.24 -25.81
N LEU A 256 -12.83 -17.23 -24.53
CA LEU A 256 -12.12 -18.01 -23.50
C LEU A 256 -12.28 -19.53 -23.73
N SER A 257 -13.46 -19.99 -24.10
CA SER A 257 -13.73 -21.42 -24.34
C SER A 257 -13.00 -21.99 -25.56
N LYS A 258 -12.73 -21.16 -26.58
CA LYS A 258 -12.05 -21.56 -27.82
C LYS A 258 -10.53 -21.68 -27.69
N GLN A 259 -9.92 -21.22 -26.59
CA GLN A 259 -8.45 -21.22 -26.46
C GLN A 259 -7.90 -22.48 -25.79
N VAL A 260 -6.87 -23.06 -26.41
CA VAL A 260 -6.12 -24.24 -25.92
C VAL A 260 -4.92 -23.83 -25.05
N GLN A 261 -4.37 -22.64 -25.29
CA GLN A 261 -3.33 -22.02 -24.48
C GLN A 261 -3.74 -20.58 -24.23
N MET A 262 -3.47 -20.02 -23.05
CA MET A 262 -3.92 -18.66 -22.74
C MET A 262 -2.75 -17.77 -22.35
N LEU A 263 -2.54 -16.68 -23.09
CA LEU A 263 -1.75 -15.53 -22.66
C LEU A 263 -2.70 -14.47 -22.10
N LEU A 264 -2.79 -14.38 -20.77
CA LEU A 264 -3.61 -13.39 -20.08
C LEU A 264 -2.80 -12.16 -19.76
N THR A 265 -3.30 -10.98 -20.12
CA THR A 265 -2.79 -9.69 -19.66
C THR A 265 -3.69 -9.22 -18.51
N ARG A 266 -3.24 -9.33 -17.26
CA ARG A 266 -4.01 -8.94 -16.05
C ARG A 266 -3.88 -7.45 -15.74
N ALA A 267 -4.69 -6.90 -14.85
CA ALA A 267 -4.31 -5.80 -13.96
C ALA A 267 -4.55 -6.11 -12.47
N SER A 268 -3.58 -5.79 -11.59
CA SER A 268 -3.69 -5.99 -10.13
C SER A 268 -4.54 -4.88 -9.51
N SER A 269 -5.55 -5.14 -8.68
CA SER A 269 -6.17 -4.09 -7.84
C SER A 269 -5.32 -3.79 -6.61
#